data_AF-A0A8X7WV35-F1
#
_entry.id   AF-A0A8X7WV35-F1
#
_cell.length_a   1.000
_cell.length_b   1.000
_cell.length_c   1.000
_cell.angle_alpha   90.00
_cell.angle_beta   90.00
_cell.angle_gamma   90.00
#
_symmetry.space_group_name_H-M   'P 1'
#
loop_
_entity.id
_entity.type
_entity.pdbx_description
1 polymer ?
#
loop_
_entity_poly.entity_id
_entity_poly.type
_entity_poly.pdbx_seq_one_letter_code
_entity_poly.pdbx_strand_id
1 'polypeptide(L)'
;MVIDGCRKHMRKTCGDVLDNLTGDCYQVLVEDCVPVLKKYVSEGKTFDYVINDLTAVPISTAPEEDSTWEFLRLILDLSIKVLRPSGKYFTQGNCVNLTDALKLYEEQLGLLSCPVEFSKEIVCVPSYMELYPFAMLHISLIY
;
A
#
# COMPACT_ATOMS: atom_id res chain seq x y z
N MET A 1 11.68 -4.41 -16.94
CA MET A 1 10.69 -4.43 -15.82
C MET A 1 10.19 -2.99 -15.58
N VAL A 2 9.16 -2.77 -14.74
CA VAL A 2 8.68 -1.42 -14.41
C VAL A 2 9.82 -0.54 -13.88
N ILE A 3 10.68 -1.11 -13.02
CA ILE A 3 11.88 -0.44 -12.48
C ILE A 3 12.79 0.08 -13.59
N ASP A 4 13.10 -0.72 -14.62
CA ASP A 4 13.95 -0.27 -15.75
C ASP A 4 13.31 0.86 -16.56
N GLY A 5 12.00 0.76 -16.78
CA GLY A 5 11.24 1.80 -17.47
C GLY A 5 11.28 3.12 -16.72
N CYS A 6 10.97 3.09 -15.42
CA CYS A 6 11.01 4.27 -14.56
C CYS A 6 12.44 4.84 -14.44
N ARG A 7 13.47 4.01 -14.28
CA ARG A 7 14.87 4.45 -14.26
C ARG A 7 15.24 5.22 -15.53
N LYS A 8 14.82 4.72 -16.70
CA LYS A 8 15.16 5.31 -18.00
C LYS A 8 14.33 6.55 -18.33
N HIS A 9 13.05 6.58 -17.96
CA HIS A 9 12.08 7.56 -18.47
C HIS A 9 11.53 8.52 -17.41
N MET A 10 11.63 8.20 -16.13
CA MET A 10 11.05 8.96 -15.00
C MET A 10 12.13 9.57 -14.10
N ARG A 11 13.27 9.99 -14.65
CA ARG A 11 14.45 10.47 -13.89
C ARG A 11 14.14 11.59 -12.90
N LYS A 12 13.21 12.50 -13.24
CA LYS A 12 12.80 13.59 -12.34
C LYS A 12 12.16 13.10 -11.05
N THR A 13 11.42 11.99 -11.12
CA THR A 13 10.70 11.41 -9.97
C THR A 13 11.56 10.39 -9.23
N CYS A 14 12.24 9.51 -9.95
CA CYS A 14 13.00 8.40 -9.36
C CYS A 14 14.43 8.78 -8.92
N GLY A 15 14.97 9.91 -9.40
CA GLY A 15 16.35 10.30 -9.11
C GLY A 15 17.35 9.24 -9.57
N ASP A 16 18.31 8.92 -8.70
CA ASP A 16 19.34 7.89 -8.88
C ASP A 16 19.10 6.62 -8.05
N VAL A 17 18.03 6.57 -7.25
CA VAL A 17 17.69 5.43 -6.37
C VAL A 17 17.55 4.12 -7.14
N LEU A 18 17.15 4.18 -8.41
CA LEU A 18 16.99 2.98 -9.24
C LEU A 18 18.29 2.57 -9.96
N ASP A 19 19.36 3.37 -9.88
CA ASP A 19 20.66 3.02 -10.46
C ASP A 19 21.35 1.92 -9.63
N ASN A 20 21.13 1.93 -8.31
CA ASN A 20 21.56 0.87 -7.39
C ASN A 20 20.38 0.49 -6.49
N LEU A 21 20.00 -0.79 -6.44
CA LEU A 21 18.83 -1.22 -5.65
C LEU A 21 19.09 -1.28 -4.14
N THR A 22 20.28 -0.91 -3.68
CA THR A 22 20.68 -0.87 -2.28
C THR A 22 21.57 0.35 -2.05
N GLY A 23 21.39 1.01 -0.91
CA GLY A 23 22.25 2.08 -0.43
C GLY A 23 22.29 2.14 1.10
N ASP A 24 22.91 3.18 1.65
CA ASP A 24 23.14 3.29 3.10
C ASP A 24 21.85 3.30 3.94
N CYS A 25 20.74 3.80 3.35
CA CYS A 25 19.46 3.98 4.04
C CYS A 25 18.26 3.40 3.28
N TYR A 26 18.47 2.61 2.22
CA TYR A 26 17.38 2.02 1.46
C TYR A 26 17.76 0.68 0.82
N GLN A 27 16.74 -0.11 0.53
CA GLN A 27 16.84 -1.32 -0.29
C GLN A 27 15.55 -1.48 -1.09
N VAL A 28 15.67 -1.95 -2.32
CA VAL A 28 14.56 -2.29 -3.21
C VAL A 28 14.56 -3.80 -3.41
N LEU A 29 13.54 -4.47 -2.90
CA LEU A 29 13.35 -5.91 -3.09
C LEU A 29 12.49 -6.13 -4.34
N VAL A 30 13.04 -6.84 -5.32
CA VAL A 30 12.34 -7.13 -6.59
C VAL A 30 11.62 -8.47 -6.46
N GLU A 31 10.58 -8.48 -5.63
CA GLU A 31 9.84 -9.68 -5.20
C GLU A 31 8.35 -9.34 -5.01
N ASP A 32 7.51 -10.37 -4.88
CA ASP A 32 6.13 -10.20 -4.41
C ASP A 32 6.12 -9.70 -2.96
N CYS A 33 5.36 -8.65 -2.67
CA CYS A 33 5.29 -8.09 -1.32
C CYS A 33 4.61 -9.03 -0.31
N VAL A 34 3.73 -9.94 -0.74
CA VAL A 34 2.96 -10.81 0.18
C VAL A 34 3.87 -11.79 0.92
N PRO A 35 4.75 -12.58 0.26
CA PRO A 35 5.74 -13.41 0.96
C PRO A 35 6.69 -12.60 1.86
N VAL A 36 7.11 -11.41 1.41
CA VAL A 36 8.01 -10.53 2.17
C VAL A 36 7.34 -10.03 3.45
N LEU A 37 6.08 -9.57 3.37
CA LEU A 37 5.32 -9.15 4.54
C LEU A 37 5.08 -10.31 5.51
N LYS A 38 4.71 -11.50 5.01
CA LYS A 38 4.56 -12.71 5.85
C LYS A 38 5.86 -13.03 6.60
N LYS A 39 7.01 -12.93 5.94
CA LYS A 39 8.32 -13.10 6.56
C LYS A 39 8.54 -12.06 7.66
N TYR A 40 8.32 -10.78 7.40
CA TYR A 40 8.48 -9.73 8.41
C TYR A 40 7.55 -9.90 9.62
N VAL A 41 6.31 -10.34 9.42
CA VAL A 41 5.41 -10.72 10.51
C VAL A 41 6.00 -11.86 11.33
N SER A 42 6.51 -12.91 10.68
CA SER A 42 7.12 -14.06 11.38
C SER A 42 8.39 -13.70 12.15
N GLU A 43 9.15 -12.70 11.68
CA GLU A 43 10.36 -12.20 12.31
C GLU A 43 10.08 -11.15 13.41
N GLY A 44 8.82 -10.73 13.59
CA GLY A 44 8.45 -9.64 14.50
C GLY A 44 9.02 -8.27 14.07
N LYS A 45 9.36 -8.12 12.79
CA LYS A 45 9.90 -6.87 12.25
C LYS A 45 8.78 -5.85 12.11
N THR A 46 9.03 -4.64 12.64
CA THR A 46 8.05 -3.54 12.60
C THR A 46 8.64 -2.26 12.03
N PHE A 47 7.77 -1.44 11.44
CA PHE A 47 8.11 -0.18 10.79
C PHE A 47 7.31 0.97 11.40
N ASP A 48 7.92 2.15 11.47
CA ASP A 48 7.22 3.38 11.86
C ASP A 48 6.20 3.81 10.80
N TYR A 49 6.48 3.48 9.53
CA TYR A 49 5.60 3.79 8.41
C TYR A 49 5.53 2.61 7.44
N VAL A 50 4.32 2.35 6.94
CA VAL A 50 4.10 1.42 5.82
C VAL A 50 3.33 2.17 4.73
N ILE A 51 3.90 2.24 3.53
CA ILE A 51 3.29 2.93 2.38
C ILE A 51 2.94 1.88 1.34
N ASN A 52 1.65 1.68 1.10
CA ASN A 52 1.14 0.83 0.04
C ASN A 52 0.92 1.67 -1.22
N ASP A 53 1.81 1.47 -2.20
CA ASP A 53 1.73 2.06 -3.53
C ASP A 53 1.60 0.97 -4.60
N LEU A 54 0.80 -0.07 -4.29
CA LEU A 54 0.45 -1.10 -5.27
C LEU A 54 -0.55 -0.55 -6.29
N THR A 55 -0.64 -1.23 -7.43
CA THR A 55 -1.67 -0.95 -8.43
C THR A 55 -3.07 -1.12 -7.84
N ALA A 56 -4.05 -0.33 -8.33
CA ALA A 56 -5.42 -0.31 -7.82
C ALA A 56 -6.07 -1.71 -7.74
N VAL A 57 -5.77 -2.58 -8.70
CA VAL A 57 -5.96 -4.03 -8.58
C VAL A 57 -4.58 -4.64 -8.34
N PRO A 58 -4.30 -5.18 -7.13
CA PRO A 58 -3.02 -5.79 -6.84
C PRO A 58 -2.80 -7.03 -7.71
N ILE A 59 -1.56 -7.25 -8.17
CA ILE A 59 -1.20 -8.39 -9.02
C ILE A 59 -1.04 -9.63 -8.13
N SER A 60 -1.76 -10.72 -8.44
CA SER A 60 -1.60 -12.03 -7.79
C SER A 60 -1.00 -13.04 -8.77
N THR A 61 -0.16 -13.94 -8.26
CA THR A 61 0.36 -15.11 -8.99
C THR A 61 -0.40 -16.39 -8.66
N ALA A 62 -1.38 -16.32 -7.75
CA ALA A 62 -2.22 -17.46 -7.39
C ALA A 62 -3.30 -17.74 -8.48
N PRO A 63 -3.76 -19.00 -8.63
CA PRO A 63 -4.92 -19.32 -9.45
C PRO A 63 -6.15 -18.52 -8.98
N GLU A 64 -6.99 -18.09 -9.92
CA GLU A 64 -8.18 -17.24 -9.69
C GLU A 64 -9.20 -17.89 -8.72
N GLU A 65 -9.00 -17.78 -7.41
CA GLU A 65 -9.97 -18.27 -6.42
C GLU A 65 -10.33 -17.24 -5.33
N ASP A 66 -9.57 -16.14 -5.18
CA ASP A 66 -9.87 -15.12 -4.16
C ASP A 66 -10.54 -13.87 -4.76
N SER A 67 -11.64 -13.44 -4.16
CA SER A 67 -12.26 -12.14 -4.41
C SER A 67 -11.23 -11.02 -4.27
N THR A 68 -11.20 -10.05 -5.20
CA THR A 68 -10.30 -8.88 -5.15
C THR A 68 -10.26 -8.21 -3.77
N TRP A 69 -11.40 -8.20 -3.06
CA TRP A 69 -11.53 -7.64 -1.71
C TRP A 69 -10.81 -8.46 -0.64
N GLU A 70 -10.84 -9.80 -0.74
CA GLU A 70 -10.10 -10.69 0.16
C GLU A 70 -8.60 -10.51 -0.01
N PHE A 71 -8.13 -10.30 -1.24
CA PHE A 71 -6.72 -10.04 -1.50
C PHE A 71 -6.29 -8.66 -0.97
N LEU A 72 -7.10 -7.62 -1.18
CA LEU A 72 -6.87 -6.31 -0.58
C LEU A 72 -6.82 -6.39 0.96
N ARG A 73 -7.75 -7.12 1.57
CA ARG A 73 -7.81 -7.34 3.01
C ARG A 73 -6.58 -8.08 3.53
N LEU A 74 -6.09 -9.09 2.80
CA LEU A 74 -4.85 -9.79 3.14
C LEU A 74 -3.65 -8.83 3.20
N ILE A 75 -3.51 -7.96 2.19
CA ILE A 75 -2.41 -6.99 2.13
C ILE A 75 -2.52 -5.97 3.27
N LEU A 76 -3.73 -5.46 3.53
CA LEU A 76 -4.01 -4.55 4.64
C LEU A 76 -3.63 -5.18 5.98
N ASP A 77 -4.12 -6.40 6.25
CA ASP A 77 -3.89 -7.07 7.53
C ASP A 77 -2.40 -7.38 7.77
N LEU A 78 -1.68 -7.83 6.73
CA LEU A 78 -0.23 -8.03 6.81
C LEU A 78 0.53 -6.71 7.03
N SER A 79 0.10 -5.63 6.38
CA SER A 79 0.71 -4.30 6.52
C SER A 79 0.54 -3.75 7.94
N ILE A 80 -0.64 -3.95 8.55
CA ILE A 80 -0.90 -3.52 9.94
C ILE A 80 -0.10 -4.37 10.94
N LYS A 81 0.08 -5.67 10.70
CA LYS A 81 0.88 -6.55 11.58
C LYS A 81 2.36 -6.18 11.64
N VAL A 82 2.91 -5.53 10.60
CA VAL A 82 4.29 -5.02 10.59
C VAL A 82 4.35 -3.53 10.96
N LEU A 83 3.25 -2.92 11.35
CA LEU A 83 3.22 -1.53 11.80
C LEU A 83 3.48 -1.45 13.30
N ARG A 84 4.28 -0.47 13.73
CA ARG A 84 4.44 -0.17 15.16
C ARG A 84 3.12 0.33 15.77
N PRO A 85 2.94 0.21 17.10
CA PRO A 85 1.81 0.79 17.84
C PRO A 85 1.49 2.25 17.48
N SER A 86 2.52 3.08 17.36
CA SER A 86 2.43 4.51 17.02
C SER A 86 2.70 4.79 15.53
N GLY A 87 2.81 3.75 14.71
CA GLY A 87 3.15 3.86 13.30
C GLY A 87 1.96 4.34 12.47
N LYS A 88 2.23 4.72 11.22
CA LYS A 88 1.19 5.12 10.27
C LYS A 88 1.25 4.33 8.98
N TYR A 89 0.10 3.84 8.54
CA TYR A 89 -0.09 3.31 7.20
C TYR A 89 -0.53 4.42 6.25
N PHE A 90 -0.12 4.34 4.98
CA PHE A 90 -0.53 5.23 3.91
C PHE A 90 -0.83 4.42 2.66
N THR A 91 -1.88 4.80 1.92
CA THR A 91 -2.21 4.19 0.63
C THR A 91 -2.95 5.19 -0.25
N GLN A 92 -2.98 4.91 -1.54
CA GLN A 92 -3.96 5.51 -2.45
C GLN A 92 -5.35 4.86 -2.26
N GLY A 93 -6.42 5.61 -2.51
CA GLY A 93 -7.81 5.15 -2.41
C GLY A 93 -8.42 4.74 -3.75
N ASN A 94 -9.26 5.60 -4.31
CA ASN A 94 -9.85 5.45 -5.65
C ASN A 94 -10.30 6.82 -6.18
N CYS A 95 -11.11 6.91 -7.24
CA CYS A 95 -11.79 8.14 -7.67
C CYS A 95 -12.91 8.54 -6.68
N VAL A 96 -13.12 9.85 -6.44
CA VAL A 96 -14.12 10.36 -5.47
C VAL A 96 -15.56 9.97 -5.84
N ASN A 97 -15.80 9.75 -7.12
CA ASN A 97 -17.11 9.43 -7.67
C ASN A 97 -17.45 7.93 -7.55
N LEU A 98 -16.48 7.07 -7.23
CA LEU A 98 -16.71 5.62 -7.06
C LEU A 98 -17.08 5.29 -5.60
N THR A 99 -18.19 5.85 -5.14
CA THR A 99 -18.63 5.78 -3.74
C THR A 99 -18.82 4.36 -3.23
N ASP A 100 -19.36 3.47 -4.06
CA ASP A 100 -19.60 2.08 -3.67
C ASP A 100 -18.27 1.31 -3.47
N ALA A 101 -17.29 1.55 -4.34
CA ALA A 101 -15.97 0.95 -4.21
C ALA A 101 -15.23 1.48 -2.97
N LEU A 102 -15.34 2.78 -2.70
CA LEU A 102 -14.77 3.38 -1.48
C LEU A 102 -15.41 2.81 -0.22
N LYS A 103 -16.74 2.62 -0.22
CA LYS A 103 -17.45 2.01 0.90
C LYS A 103 -17.03 0.56 1.13
N LEU A 104 -16.97 -0.25 0.07
CA LEU A 104 -16.54 -1.65 0.15
C LEU A 104 -15.10 -1.78 0.66
N TYR A 105 -14.23 -0.85 0.25
CA TYR A 105 -12.87 -0.76 0.77
C TYR A 105 -12.87 -0.47 2.29
N GLU A 106 -13.66 0.51 2.74
CA GLU A 106 -13.75 0.87 4.16
C GLU A 106 -14.32 -0.27 5.01
N GLU A 107 -15.24 -1.06 4.46
CA GLU A 107 -15.75 -2.28 5.11
C GLU A 107 -14.62 -3.30 5.36
N GLN A 108 -13.61 -3.40 4.47
CA GLN A 108 -12.45 -4.27 4.70
C GLN A 108 -11.61 -3.85 5.90
N LEU A 109 -11.54 -2.54 6.21
CA LEU A 109 -10.80 -2.02 7.37
C LEU A 109 -11.42 -2.51 8.70
N GLY A 110 -12.74 -2.75 8.73
CA GLY A 110 -13.43 -3.30 9.89
C GLY A 110 -13.21 -4.81 10.09
N LEU A 111 -12.58 -5.49 9.13
CA LEU A 111 -12.36 -6.94 9.12
C LEU A 111 -10.88 -7.32 9.35
N LEU A 112 -10.05 -6.36 9.76
CA LEU A 112 -8.65 -6.58 10.09
C LEU A 112 -8.50 -7.27 11.45
N SER A 113 -7.31 -7.84 11.70
CA SER A 113 -7.01 -8.58 12.93
C SER A 113 -6.99 -7.72 14.20
N CYS A 114 -7.00 -6.40 14.06
CA CYS A 114 -7.10 -5.44 15.17
C CYS A 114 -7.95 -4.23 14.77
N PRO A 115 -8.59 -3.55 15.74
CA PRO A 115 -9.31 -2.31 15.47
C PRO A 115 -8.38 -1.22 14.93
N VAL A 116 -8.88 -0.45 13.98
CA VAL A 116 -8.16 0.63 13.32
C VAL A 116 -9.05 1.87 13.22
N GLU A 117 -8.43 3.04 13.39
CA GLU A 117 -9.05 4.31 12.98
C GLU A 117 -8.54 4.72 11.61
N PHE A 118 -9.26 5.57 10.89
CA PHE A 118 -8.77 6.11 9.63
C PHE A 118 -9.31 7.51 9.31
N SER A 119 -8.52 8.27 8.57
CA SER A 119 -8.91 9.53 7.93
C SER A 119 -8.84 9.41 6.41
N LYS A 120 -9.38 10.37 5.66
CA LYS A 120 -9.26 10.45 4.20
C LYS A 120 -9.07 11.90 3.78
N GLU A 121 -8.32 12.13 2.72
CA GLU A 121 -8.13 13.45 2.12
C GLU A 121 -8.48 13.38 0.62
N ILE A 122 -8.94 14.49 0.04
CA ILE A 122 -9.19 14.60 -1.41
C ILE A 122 -8.05 15.41 -2.01
N VAL A 123 -7.37 14.83 -3.00
CA VAL A 123 -6.18 15.43 -3.60
C VAL A 123 -6.40 15.60 -5.10
N CYS A 124 -5.88 16.70 -5.65
CA CYS A 124 -5.82 16.89 -7.09
C CYS A 124 -4.47 16.37 -7.60
N VAL A 125 -4.49 15.25 -8.33
CA VAL A 125 -3.33 14.77 -9.08
C VAL A 125 -3.46 15.29 -10.52
N PRO A 126 -2.59 16.23 -10.98
CA PRO A 126 -2.83 16.95 -12.23
C PRO A 126 -3.00 16.05 -13.46
N SER A 127 -2.26 14.95 -13.55
CA SER A 127 -2.33 14.01 -14.68
C SER A 127 -3.57 13.12 -14.67
N TYR A 128 -4.30 13.02 -13.55
CA TYR A 128 -5.45 12.12 -13.44
C TYR A 128 -6.70 12.75 -14.08
N MET A 129 -6.72 14.08 -14.24
CA MET A 129 -7.86 14.82 -14.81
C MET A 129 -9.19 14.55 -14.07
N GLU A 130 -9.10 14.07 -12.82
CA GLU A 130 -10.20 13.83 -11.89
C GLU A 130 -9.74 14.09 -10.45
N LEU A 131 -10.69 14.35 -9.55
CA LEU A 131 -10.40 14.43 -8.12
C LEU A 131 -10.23 13.02 -7.58
N TYR A 132 -9.01 12.69 -7.20
CA TYR A 132 -8.66 11.40 -6.63
C TYR A 132 -8.55 11.57 -5.12
N PRO A 133 -9.38 10.93 -4.29
CA PRO A 133 -9.03 10.74 -2.90
C PRO A 133 -7.76 9.92 -2.88
N PHE A 134 -6.65 10.63 -2.68
CA PHE A 134 -5.60 10.10 -1.85
C PHE A 134 -6.22 9.92 -0.47
N ALA A 135 -6.94 8.80 -0.29
CA ALA A 135 -7.43 8.37 0.99
C ALA A 135 -6.18 8.03 1.81
N MET A 136 -5.54 9.06 2.35
CA MET A 136 -4.53 8.98 3.38
C MET A 136 -5.19 8.34 4.59
N LEU A 137 -5.30 7.01 4.52
CA LEU A 137 -5.83 6.17 5.58
C LEU A 137 -4.76 6.07 6.63
N HIS A 138 -4.72 7.09 7.47
CA HIS A 138 -3.89 7.06 8.66
C HIS A 138 -4.50 6.04 9.62
N ILE A 139 -3.92 4.85 9.61
CA ILE A 139 -4.32 3.78 10.53
C ILE A 139 -3.49 3.88 11.80
N SER A 140 -4.18 4.09 12.92
CA SER A 140 -3.64 4.00 14.28
C SER A 140 -4.28 2.84 15.01
N LEU A 141 -3.50 2.16 15.84
CA LEU A 141 -3.97 1.06 16.68
C LEU A 141 -4.68 1.62 17.92
N ILE A 142 -5.86 1.07 18.22
CA ILE A 142 -6.60 1.37 19.45
C ILE A 142 -6.11 0.40 20.53
N TYR A 143 -5.56 0.91 21.63
CA TYR A 143 -5.14 0.13 22.81
C TYR A 143 -6.06 0.40 24.00
#